data_AF-A0A1V2JX25-F1
#
_entry.id   AF-A0A1V2JX25-F1
#
_cell.length_a   1.000
_cell.length_b   1.000
_cell.length_c   1.000
_cell.angle_alpha   90.00
_cell.angle_beta   90.00
_cell.angle_gamma   90.00
#
_symmetry.space_group_name_H-M   'P 1'
#
loop_
_entity.id
_entity.type
_entity.pdbx_description
1 polymer ?
#
loop_
_entity_poly.entity_id
_entity_poly.type
_entity_poly.pdbx_seq_one_letter_code
_entity_poly.pdbx_strand_id
1 'polypeptide(L)'
;MCIWNLQVIYFLFLSKEGVCIPLLEKNIKYVESDLIYSEDFLRNESIIYRDLFSEECIEYIYGLVVGLMNEMRTLTFEESKEALDGLSFLQGVGATALWKFNCNLKLELESFVREFDRLDVVEERERLYLLAQEK
;
A
#
# COMPACT_ATOMS: atom_id res chain seq x y z
N MET A 1 -2.81 -14.99 -5.65
CA MET A 1 -2.63 -14.97 -4.18
C MET A 1 -2.29 -13.56 -3.69
N CYS A 2 -1.27 -12.91 -4.25
CA CYS A 2 -0.83 -11.55 -3.85
C CYS A 2 -1.94 -10.49 -3.93
N ILE A 3 -2.65 -10.42 -5.07
CA ILE A 3 -3.76 -9.48 -5.27
C ILE A 3 -4.85 -9.70 -4.21
N TRP A 4 -5.27 -10.96 -4.02
CA TRP A 4 -6.29 -11.32 -3.03
C TRP A 4 -5.89 -10.91 -1.62
N ASN A 5 -4.66 -11.21 -1.19
CA ASN A 5 -4.18 -10.83 0.14
C ASN A 5 -4.17 -9.31 0.34
N LEU A 6 -3.78 -8.55 -0.69
CA LEU A 6 -3.84 -7.09 -0.65
C LEU A 6 -5.29 -6.57 -0.62
N GLN A 7 -6.20 -7.18 -1.39
CA GLN A 7 -7.63 -6.84 -1.36
C GLN A 7 -8.24 -7.10 0.02
N VAL A 8 -7.89 -8.21 0.69
CA VAL A 8 -8.35 -8.49 2.06
C VAL A 8 -7.80 -7.45 3.04
N ILE A 9 -6.52 -7.09 2.94
CA ILE A 9 -5.92 -6.03 3.78
C ILE A 9 -6.62 -4.68 3.53
N TYR A 10 -6.87 -4.33 2.27
CA TYR A 10 -7.58 -3.10 1.90
C TYR A 10 -9.02 -3.09 2.42
N PHE A 11 -9.75 -4.21 2.32
CA PHE A 11 -11.08 -4.37 2.90
C PHE A 11 -11.08 -4.20 4.43
N LEU A 12 -10.09 -4.78 5.12
CA LEU A 12 -9.92 -4.59 6.57
C LEU A 12 -9.59 -3.13 6.92
N PHE A 13 -8.85 -2.43 6.07
CA PHE A 13 -8.58 -1.00 6.22
C PHE A 13 -9.87 -0.18 6.09
N LEU A 14 -10.68 -0.40 5.06
CA LEU A 14 -11.98 0.27 4.91
C LEU A 14 -12.94 -0.03 6.07
N SER A 15 -12.95 -1.28 6.55
CA SER A 15 -13.75 -1.70 7.72
C SER A 15 -13.34 -1.00 9.02
N LYS A 16 -12.14 -0.40 9.08
CA LYS A 16 -11.58 0.33 10.22
C LYS A 16 -11.57 1.85 9.97
N GLU A 17 -12.56 2.37 9.24
CA GLU A 17 -12.69 3.79 8.89
C GLU A 17 -11.60 4.33 7.96
N GLY A 18 -10.91 3.44 7.24
CA GLY A 18 -10.05 3.81 6.12
C GLY A 18 -10.84 4.51 5.01
N VAL A 19 -10.17 5.40 4.29
CA VAL A 19 -10.78 6.16 3.19
C VAL A 19 -10.63 5.38 1.89
N CYS A 20 -11.65 5.36 1.04
CA CYS A 20 -11.57 4.77 -0.30
C CYS A 20 -10.50 5.47 -1.15
N ILE A 21 -9.71 4.68 -1.87
CA ILE A 21 -8.61 5.11 -2.75
C ILE A 21 -8.90 4.59 -4.16
N PRO A 22 -9.69 5.31 -4.99
CA PRO A 22 -10.19 4.80 -6.27
C PRO A 22 -9.09 4.32 -7.22
N LEU A 23 -7.99 5.06 -7.29
CA LEU A 23 -6.83 4.67 -8.09
C LEU A 23 -6.24 3.32 -7.65
N LEU A 24 -6.12 3.10 -6.34
CA LEU A 24 -5.62 1.83 -5.81
C LEU A 24 -6.61 0.69 -6.07
N GLU A 25 -7.91 0.92 -5.88
CA GLU A 25 -8.97 -0.05 -6.16
C GLU A 25 -8.91 -0.54 -7.60
N LYS A 26 -8.72 0.38 -8.55
CA LYS A 26 -8.51 0.05 -9.97
C LYS A 26 -7.27 -0.83 -10.16
N ASN A 27 -6.15 -0.50 -9.52
CA ASN A 27 -4.87 -1.21 -9.68
C ASN A 27 -4.89 -2.61 -9.05
N ILE A 28 -5.64 -2.80 -7.96
CA ILE A 28 -5.78 -4.10 -7.29
C ILE A 28 -7.05 -4.84 -7.74
N LYS A 29 -7.81 -4.29 -8.69
CA LYS A 29 -9.10 -4.82 -9.18
C LYS A 29 -10.08 -5.11 -8.05
N TYR A 30 -10.16 -4.21 -7.08
CA TYR A 30 -11.01 -4.35 -5.92
C TYR A 30 -12.49 -4.21 -6.31
N VAL A 31 -13.31 -5.13 -5.83
CA VAL A 31 -14.77 -5.07 -5.90
C VAL A 31 -15.31 -5.45 -4.52
N GLU A 32 -15.97 -4.53 -3.84
CA GLU A 32 -16.42 -4.73 -2.45
C GLU A 32 -17.31 -5.96 -2.29
N SER A 33 -18.20 -6.22 -3.26
CA SER A 33 -19.12 -7.37 -3.24
C SER A 33 -18.43 -8.74 -3.26
N ASP A 34 -17.15 -8.79 -3.59
CA ASP A 34 -16.38 -10.04 -3.66
C ASP A 34 -15.89 -10.50 -2.28
N LEU A 35 -15.98 -9.63 -1.27
CA LEU A 35 -15.51 -9.90 0.10
C LEU A 35 -16.66 -9.75 1.11
N ILE A 36 -16.90 -10.80 1.89
CA ILE A 36 -17.81 -10.78 3.04
C ILE A 36 -16.94 -10.72 4.29
N TYR A 37 -17.22 -9.76 5.17
CA TYR A 37 -16.49 -9.65 6.43
C TYR A 37 -16.54 -10.97 7.21
N SER A 38 -15.37 -11.46 7.62
CA SER A 38 -15.23 -12.63 8.46
C SER A 38 -14.18 -12.35 9.53
N GLU A 39 -14.46 -12.79 10.77
CA GLU A 39 -13.46 -12.79 11.85
C GLU A 39 -12.20 -13.58 11.47
N ASP A 40 -12.32 -14.55 10.55
CA ASP A 40 -11.17 -15.31 10.08
C ASP A 40 -10.13 -14.44 9.37
N PHE A 41 -10.52 -13.32 8.74
CA PHE A 41 -9.55 -12.37 8.19
C PHE A 41 -8.70 -11.73 9.29
N LEU A 42 -9.30 -11.40 10.44
CA LEU A 42 -8.56 -10.85 11.58
C LEU A 42 -7.66 -11.91 12.22
N ARG A 43 -8.17 -13.14 12.40
CA ARG A 43 -7.41 -14.26 12.97
C ARG A 43 -6.20 -14.63 12.10
N ASN A 44 -6.36 -14.54 10.78
CA ASN A 44 -5.33 -14.89 9.81
C ASN A 44 -4.52 -13.68 9.30
N GLU A 45 -4.68 -12.49 9.88
CA GLU A 45 -3.99 -11.26 9.42
C GLU A 45 -2.47 -11.51 9.30
N SER A 46 -1.83 -12.13 10.30
CA SER A 46 -0.39 -12.42 10.26
C SER A 46 0.03 -13.35 9.12
N ILE A 47 -0.84 -14.26 8.68
CA ILE A 47 -0.55 -15.18 7.57
C ILE A 47 -0.71 -14.42 6.25
N ILE A 48 -1.78 -13.62 6.11
CA ILE A 48 -2.04 -12.80 4.93
C ILE A 48 -0.84 -11.87 4.65
N TYR A 49 -0.31 -11.22 5.69
CA TYR A 49 0.89 -10.38 5.56
C TYR A 49 2.14 -11.19 5.19
N ARG A 50 2.39 -12.33 5.84
CA ARG A 50 3.54 -13.18 5.50
C ARG A 50 3.50 -13.67 4.06
N ASP A 51 2.33 -14.06 3.56
CA ASP A 51 2.14 -14.48 2.18
C ASP A 51 2.31 -13.31 1.20
N LEU A 52 1.82 -12.12 1.56
CA LEU A 52 1.93 -10.92 0.73
C LEU A 52 3.38 -10.45 0.56
N PHE A 53 4.21 -10.61 1.59
CA PHE A 53 5.64 -10.27 1.58
C PHE A 53 6.55 -11.48 1.38
N SER A 54 6.00 -12.59 0.89
CA SER A 54 6.78 -13.73 0.41
C SER A 54 7.55 -13.38 -0.87
N GLU A 55 8.57 -14.16 -1.21
CA GLU A 55 9.36 -13.98 -2.44
C GLU A 55 8.47 -13.97 -3.70
N GLU A 56 7.36 -14.71 -3.70
CA GLU A 56 6.43 -14.79 -4.83
C GLU A 56 5.60 -13.50 -5.01
N CYS A 57 5.34 -12.77 -3.93
CA CYS A 57 4.40 -11.65 -3.93
C CYS A 57 5.04 -10.28 -3.73
N ILE A 58 6.27 -10.23 -3.24
CA ILE A 58 6.90 -8.96 -2.89
C ILE A 58 7.12 -8.03 -4.09
N GLU A 59 7.38 -8.60 -5.27
CA GLU A 59 7.51 -7.83 -6.53
C GLU A 59 6.17 -7.20 -6.96
N TYR A 60 5.04 -7.81 -6.59
CA TYR A 60 3.73 -7.22 -6.86
C TYR A 60 3.53 -5.93 -6.05
N ILE A 61 3.87 -5.94 -4.76
CA ILE A 61 3.78 -4.74 -3.91
C ILE A 61 4.75 -3.66 -4.36
N TYR A 62 6.00 -4.04 -4.64
CA TYR A 62 6.99 -3.10 -5.17
C TYR A 62 6.53 -2.49 -6.51
N GLY A 63 5.97 -3.31 -7.40
CA GLY A 63 5.42 -2.86 -8.68
C GLY A 63 4.27 -1.86 -8.52
N LEU A 64 3.41 -2.02 -7.51
CA LEU A 64 2.35 -1.04 -7.21
C LEU A 64 2.93 0.29 -6.72
N VAL A 65 3.91 0.26 -5.80
CA VAL A 65 4.60 1.47 -5.33
C VAL A 65 5.23 2.22 -6.51
N VAL A 66 5.98 1.52 -7.37
CA VAL A 66 6.59 2.11 -8.56
C VAL A 66 5.55 2.65 -9.54
N GLY A 67 4.45 1.92 -9.75
CA GLY A 67 3.36 2.34 -10.61
C GLY A 67 2.74 3.67 -10.17
N LEU A 68 2.41 3.80 -8.88
CA LEU A 68 1.87 5.03 -8.31
C LEU A 68 2.88 6.19 -8.35
N MET A 69 4.16 5.91 -8.08
CA MET A 69 5.22 6.91 -8.23
C MET A 69 5.33 7.44 -9.67
N ASN A 70 5.22 6.56 -10.66
CA ASN A 70 5.26 6.95 -12.07
C ASN A 70 4.03 7.75 -12.48
N GLU A 71 2.85 7.45 -11.93
CA GLU A 71 1.62 8.18 -12.21
C GLU A 71 1.69 9.64 -11.78
N MET A 72 2.38 9.93 -10.66
CA MET A 72 2.59 11.31 -10.20
C MET A 72 3.48 12.14 -11.13
N ARG A 73 4.29 11.54 -12.00
CA ARG A 73 5.24 12.29 -12.87
C ARG A 73 4.57 13.17 -13.90
N THR A 74 3.34 12.84 -14.29
CA THR A 74 2.59 13.61 -15.29
C THR A 74 1.52 14.49 -14.67
N LEU A 75 1.48 14.59 -13.34
CA LEU A 75 0.46 15.27 -12.57
C LEU A 75 1.08 16.39 -11.74
N THR A 76 0.31 17.42 -11.45
CA THR A 76 0.65 18.37 -10.39
C THR A 76 0.57 17.71 -9.01
N PHE A 77 1.09 18.37 -7.98
CA PHE A 77 1.01 17.85 -6.61
C PHE A 77 -0.45 17.67 -6.16
N GLU A 78 -1.31 18.63 -6.49
CA GLU A 78 -2.74 18.61 -6.17
C GLU A 78 -3.47 17.46 -6.91
N GLU A 79 -3.13 17.22 -8.16
CA GLU A 79 -3.69 16.12 -8.97
C GLU A 79 -3.16 14.75 -8.53
N SER A 80 -1.98 14.71 -7.91
CA SER A 80 -1.33 13.48 -7.41
C SER A 80 -1.96 12.93 -6.12
N LYS A 81 -3.02 13.56 -5.60
CA LYS A 81 -3.63 13.20 -4.32
C LYS A 81 -3.97 11.71 -4.21
N GLU A 82 -4.63 11.14 -5.21
CA GLU A 82 -5.03 9.72 -5.19
C GLU A 82 -3.83 8.76 -5.20
N ALA A 83 -2.78 9.11 -5.94
CA ALA A 83 -1.55 8.33 -5.97
C ALA A 83 -0.83 8.38 -4.62
N LEU A 84 -0.78 9.56 -4.00
CA LEU A 84 -0.22 9.75 -2.65
C LEU A 84 -1.03 9.00 -1.58
N ASP A 85 -2.36 9.00 -1.67
CA ASP A 85 -3.21 8.22 -0.75
C ASP A 85 -2.94 6.72 -0.90
N GLY A 86 -2.80 6.23 -2.14
CA GLY A 86 -2.39 4.84 -2.42
C GLY A 86 -1.02 4.49 -1.87
N LEU A 87 -0.04 5.38 -2.03
CA LEU A 87 1.31 5.22 -1.47
C LEU A 87 1.30 5.24 0.06
N SER A 88 0.50 6.10 0.68
CA SER A 88 0.30 6.14 2.13
C SER A 88 -0.28 4.81 2.65
N PHE A 89 -1.28 4.26 1.95
CA PHE A 89 -1.81 2.94 2.28
C PHE A 89 -0.74 1.85 2.16
N LEU A 90 -0.02 1.77 1.03
CA LEU A 90 1.00 0.74 0.81
C LEU A 90 2.17 0.87 1.81
N GLN A 91 2.53 2.09 2.20
CA GLN A 91 3.49 2.36 3.25
C GLN A 91 3.01 1.79 4.59
N GLY A 92 1.75 2.04 4.97
CA GLY A 92 1.17 1.48 6.19
C GLY A 92 1.10 -0.05 6.18
N VAL A 93 0.83 -0.66 5.03
CA VAL A 93 0.91 -2.12 4.83
C VAL A 93 2.34 -2.61 5.06
N GLY A 94 3.33 -1.98 4.42
CA GLY A 94 4.74 -2.32 4.62
C GLY A 94 5.22 -2.15 6.06
N ALA A 95 4.82 -1.06 6.72
CA ALA A 95 5.15 -0.79 8.12
C ALA A 95 4.54 -1.85 9.05
N THR A 96 3.29 -2.25 8.81
CA THR A 96 2.64 -3.32 9.56
C THR A 96 3.37 -4.65 9.36
N ALA A 97 3.73 -4.99 8.13
CA ALA A 97 4.46 -6.20 7.81
C ALA A 97 5.81 -6.25 8.55
N LEU A 98 6.57 -5.15 8.47
CA LEU A 98 7.90 -5.01 9.05
C LEU A 98 7.87 -5.03 10.59
N TRP A 99 7.03 -4.20 11.20
CA TRP A 99 7.08 -3.97 12.65
C TRP A 99 6.15 -4.86 13.47
N LYS A 100 4.95 -5.14 12.98
CA LYS A 100 3.97 -5.97 13.72
C LYS A 100 4.23 -7.46 13.50
N PHE A 101 4.55 -7.85 12.26
CA PHE A 101 4.64 -9.25 11.87
C PHE A 101 6.06 -9.73 11.55
N ASN A 102 7.08 -8.87 11.68
CA ASN A 102 8.49 -9.19 11.43
C ASN A 102 8.73 -9.85 10.06
N CYS A 103 8.03 -9.37 9.03
CA CYS A 103 8.24 -9.84 7.66
C CYS A 103 9.53 -9.23 7.09
N ASN A 104 10.25 -10.01 6.28
CA ASN A 104 11.38 -9.49 5.52
C ASN A 104 10.85 -8.76 4.29
N LEU A 105 11.24 -7.50 4.15
CA LEU A 105 10.91 -6.70 2.97
C LEU A 105 12.09 -6.71 1.99
N LYS A 106 11.79 -6.48 0.71
CA LYS A 106 12.77 -6.18 -0.32
C LYS A 106 13.42 -4.83 0.04
N LEU A 107 14.73 -4.71 -0.14
CA LEU A 107 15.52 -3.57 0.33
C LEU A 107 14.92 -2.21 -0.06
N GLU A 108 14.49 -2.07 -1.32
CA GLU A 108 13.91 -0.83 -1.84
C GLU A 108 12.56 -0.52 -1.18
N LEU A 109 11.75 -1.54 -0.94
CA LEU A 109 10.45 -1.40 -0.28
C LEU A 109 10.61 -1.09 1.21
N GLU A 110 11.55 -1.76 1.89
CA GLU A 110 11.89 -1.43 3.27
C GLU A 110 12.40 0.00 3.40
N SER A 111 13.26 0.44 2.47
CA SER A 111 13.77 1.82 2.46
C SER A 111 12.62 2.82 2.31
N PHE A 112 11.70 2.59 1.36
CA PHE A 112 10.49 3.42 1.22
C PHE A 112 9.65 3.45 2.50
N VAL A 113 9.39 2.28 3.11
CA VAL A 113 8.56 2.16 4.32
C VAL A 113 9.15 2.93 5.50
N ARG A 114 10.47 2.84 5.68
CA ARG A 114 11.20 3.51 6.76
C ARG A 114 11.34 5.01 6.52
N GLU A 115 11.57 5.39 5.27
CA GLU A 115 11.84 6.78 4.92
C GLU A 115 10.55 7.63 4.95
N PHE A 116 9.40 7.06 4.61
CA PHE A 116 8.13 7.79 4.51
C PHE A 116 7.09 7.34 5.54
N ASP A 117 7.48 7.22 6.81
CA ASP A 117 6.61 6.70 7.88
C ASP A 117 5.46 7.62 8.31
N ARG A 118 5.47 8.87 7.83
CA ARG A 118 4.50 9.94 8.20
C ARG A 118 3.85 10.61 7.00
N LEU A 119 3.33 9.81 6.07
CA LEU A 119 2.56 10.32 4.92
C LEU A 119 1.19 10.93 5.30
N ASP A 120 0.86 11.00 6.60
CA ASP A 120 -0.20 11.85 7.15
C ASP A 120 0.18 13.35 7.17
N VAL A 121 1.48 13.67 7.09
CA VAL A 121 2.02 15.03 7.10
C VAL A 121 2.18 15.56 5.68
N VAL A 122 1.73 16.79 5.42
CA VAL A 122 1.73 17.40 4.08
C VAL A 122 3.15 17.53 3.53
N GLU A 123 4.09 17.94 4.35
CA GLU A 123 5.50 18.13 3.99
C GLU A 123 6.16 16.81 3.55
N GLU A 124 5.80 15.69 4.18
CA GLU A 124 6.30 14.37 3.77
C GLU A 124 5.68 13.90 2.46
N ARG A 125 4.40 14.23 2.22
CA ARG A 125 3.74 13.97 0.93
C ARG A 125 4.38 14.80 -0.18
N GLU A 126 4.70 16.07 0.06
CA GLU A 126 5.42 16.93 -0.87
C GLU A 126 6.81 16.38 -1.18
N ARG A 127 7.54 15.92 -0.14
CA ARG A 127 8.86 15.30 -0.29
C ARG A 127 8.80 14.03 -1.15
N LEU A 128 7.81 13.17 -0.93
CA LEU A 128 7.60 11.97 -1.74
C LEU A 128 7.26 12.31 -3.18
N TYR A 129 6.40 13.32 -3.39
CA TYR A 129 6.06 13.79 -4.73
C TYR A 129 7.30 14.32 -5.46
N LEU A 130 8.11 15.17 -4.83
CA LEU A 130 9.35 15.69 -5.42
C LEU A 130 10.32 14.56 -5.78
N LEU A 131 10.49 13.57 -4.90
CA LEU A 131 11.30 12.38 -5.18
C LEU A 131 10.80 11.61 -6.41
N ALA A 132 9.48 11.55 -6.61
CA ALA A 132 8.90 10.89 -7.77
C ALA A 132 9.20 11.61 -9.10
N GLN A 133 9.40 12.93 -9.07
CA GLN A 133 9.76 13.75 -10.23
C GLN A 133 11.24 13.62 -10.64
N GLU A 134 12.12 13.24 -9.71
CA GLU A 134 13.57 13.15 -9.94
C GLU A 134 14.01 11.83 -10.59
N LYS A 135 13.23 10.76 -10.41
CA LYS A 135 13.50 9.43 -10.97
C LYS A 135 12.84 9.25 -12.33
#